data_AF-A0A2V7G354-F1
#
_entry.id   AF-A0A2V7G354-F1
#
_cell.length_a   1.000
_cell.length_b   1.000
_cell.length_c   1.000
_cell.angle_alpha   90.00
_cell.angle_beta   90.00
_cell.angle_gamma   90.00
#
_symmetry.space_group_name_H-M   'P 1'
#
loop_
_entity.id
_entity.type
_entity.pdbx_description
1 polymer ?
#
loop_
_entity_poly.entity_id
_entity_poly.type
_entity_poly.pdbx_seq_one_letter_code
_entity_poly.pdbx_strand_id
1 'polypeptide(L)'
;MAKQIDPAPSIMLSAGEASGDLHGRALCRALMDLHPGVRLFGMGGGRMAAAGMEVIADPTGQAVVGTSEALGRIPELYRAYRALVARLRDERPRALVVIDFPEF
;
A
#
# COMPACT_ATOMS: atom_id res chain seq x y z
N MET A 1 -37.29 3.24 -5.17
CA MET A 1 -35.98 3.70 -5.67
C MET A 1 -34.93 2.69 -5.24
N ALA A 2 -34.40 1.91 -6.17
CA ALA A 2 -33.35 0.93 -5.86
C ALA A 2 -32.07 1.69 -5.50
N LYS A 3 -31.52 1.43 -4.31
CA LYS A 3 -30.21 1.93 -3.91
C LYS A 3 -29.19 1.28 -4.84
N GLN A 4 -28.67 2.04 -5.79
CA GLN A 4 -27.57 1.63 -6.65
C GLN A 4 -26.42 1.22 -5.73
N ILE A 5 -26.10 -0.07 -5.71
CA ILE A 5 -24.95 -0.58 -4.95
C ILE A 5 -23.73 -0.16 -5.76
N ASP A 6 -23.16 0.99 -5.42
CA ASP A 6 -21.83 1.34 -5.89
C ASP A 6 -20.90 0.17 -5.59
N PRO A 7 -20.06 -0.27 -6.56
CA PRO A 7 -19.08 -1.30 -6.29
C PRO A 7 -18.21 -0.86 -5.12
N ALA A 8 -17.93 -1.78 -4.20
CA ALA A 8 -17.24 -1.46 -2.97
C ALA A 8 -15.92 -0.72 -3.27
N PRO A 9 -15.69 0.47 -2.68
CA PRO A 9 -14.60 1.33 -3.07
C PRO A 9 -13.26 0.62 -2.80
N SER A 10 -12.34 0.72 -3.73
CA SER A 10 -10.97 0.28 -3.53
C SER A 10 -10.04 1.49 -3.37
N ILE A 11 -9.06 1.36 -2.47
CA ILE A 11 -8.05 2.39 -2.17
C ILE A 11 -6.69 1.70 -2.24
N MET A 12 -5.75 2.31 -2.98
CA MET A 12 -4.37 1.88 -2.98
C MET A 12 -3.61 2.59 -1.86
N LEU A 13 -2.84 1.86 -1.06
CA LEU A 13 -1.94 2.40 -0.03
C LEU A 13 -0.49 2.06 -0.37
N SER A 14 0.44 2.97 -0.10
CA SER A 14 1.86 2.77 -0.41
C SER A 14 2.75 3.25 0.74
N ALA A 15 3.36 2.30 1.46
CA ALA A 15 4.36 2.53 2.49
C ALA A 15 5.70 1.90 2.08
N GLY A 16 6.77 2.71 2.01
CA GLY A 16 8.10 2.29 1.59
C GLY A 16 8.99 1.73 2.71
N GLU A 17 8.66 2.05 3.96
CA GLU A 17 9.51 1.79 5.12
C GLU A 17 8.71 1.20 6.29
N ALA A 18 9.42 0.65 7.28
CA ALA A 18 8.80 0.04 8.45
C ALA A 18 8.00 1.05 9.31
N SER A 19 8.43 2.33 9.35
CA SER A 19 7.67 3.42 9.97
C SER A 19 6.36 3.68 9.22
N GLY A 20 6.40 3.71 7.88
CA GLY A 20 5.22 3.82 7.03
C GLY A 20 4.24 2.66 7.23
N ASP A 21 4.73 1.43 7.37
CA ASP A 21 3.89 0.23 7.65
C ASP A 21 3.15 0.34 8.99
N LEU A 22 3.79 0.92 10.03
CA LEU A 22 3.15 1.17 11.31
C LEU A 22 1.98 2.16 11.20
N HIS A 23 2.17 3.29 10.50
CA HIS A 23 1.13 4.28 10.26
C HIS A 23 0.04 3.73 9.33
N GLY A 24 0.43 3.01 8.28
CA GLY A 24 -0.47 2.37 7.33
C GLY A 24 -1.40 1.36 7.98
N ARG A 25 -0.92 0.56 8.95
CA ARG A 25 -1.77 -0.34 9.74
C ARG A 25 -2.92 0.40 10.42
N ALA A 26 -2.65 1.55 11.02
CA ALA A 26 -3.66 2.34 11.71
C ALA A 26 -4.71 2.87 10.71
N LEU A 27 -4.25 3.35 9.56
CA LEU A 27 -5.12 3.78 8.47
C LEU A 27 -5.99 2.63 7.92
N CYS A 28 -5.42 1.45 7.69
CA CYS A 28 -6.18 0.27 7.23
C CYS A 28 -7.35 -0.04 8.15
N ARG A 29 -7.07 -0.11 9.47
CA ARG A 29 -8.11 -0.39 10.48
C ARG A 29 -9.21 0.66 10.47
N ALA A 30 -8.84 1.94 10.50
CA ALA A 30 -9.81 3.03 10.50
C ALA A 30 -10.70 3.03 9.24
N LEU A 31 -10.12 2.75 8.07
CA LEU A 31 -10.87 2.67 6.81
C LEU A 31 -11.84 1.48 6.80
N MET A 32 -11.41 0.33 7.29
CA MET A 32 -12.28 -0.86 7.37
C MET A 32 -13.38 -0.70 8.43
N ASP A 33 -13.09 -0.06 9.56
CA ASP A 33 -14.11 0.25 10.58
C ASP A 33 -15.17 1.21 10.03
N LEU A 34 -14.75 2.21 9.25
CA LEU A 34 -15.65 3.19 8.64
C LEU A 34 -16.45 2.61 7.46
N HIS A 35 -15.84 1.73 6.68
CA HIS A 35 -16.48 1.10 5.53
C HIS A 35 -16.04 -0.38 5.41
N PRO A 36 -16.75 -1.33 6.06
CA PRO A 36 -16.35 -2.74 6.12
C PRO A 36 -16.20 -3.45 4.76
N GLY A 37 -16.81 -2.92 3.70
CA GLY A 37 -16.65 -3.43 2.34
C GLY A 37 -15.45 -2.87 1.56
N VAL A 38 -14.69 -1.92 2.11
CA VAL A 38 -13.59 -1.27 1.39
C VAL A 38 -12.51 -2.28 1.07
N ARG A 39 -11.99 -2.26 -0.16
CA ARG A 39 -10.82 -3.06 -0.52
C ARG A 39 -9.55 -2.22 -0.42
N LEU A 40 -8.60 -2.69 0.36
CA LEU A 40 -7.30 -2.05 0.52
C LEU A 40 -6.24 -2.92 -0.13
N PHE A 41 -5.39 -2.31 -0.96
CA PHE A 41 -4.31 -3.02 -1.62
C PHE A 41 -3.11 -2.10 -1.86
N GLY A 42 -1.93 -2.64 -2.12
CA GLY A 42 -0.78 -1.84 -2.53
C GLY A 42 0.53 -2.28 -1.90
N MET A 43 1.37 -1.32 -1.55
CA MET A 43 2.72 -1.55 -1.03
C MET A 43 2.75 -1.33 0.48
N GLY A 44 3.30 -2.28 1.23
CA GLY A 44 3.38 -2.20 2.67
C GLY A 44 3.88 -3.49 3.31
N GLY A 45 4.14 -3.44 4.61
CA GLY A 45 4.72 -4.56 5.34
C GLY A 45 3.67 -5.48 5.97
N GLY A 46 4.18 -6.39 6.81
CA GLY A 46 3.36 -7.37 7.52
C GLY A 46 2.29 -6.75 8.43
N ARG A 47 2.45 -5.52 8.92
CA ARG A 47 1.43 -4.89 9.78
C ARG A 47 0.22 -4.45 8.97
N MET A 48 0.43 -3.87 7.79
CA MET A 48 -0.66 -3.53 6.88
C MET A 48 -1.36 -4.78 6.35
N ALA A 49 -0.60 -5.85 6.04
CA ALA A 49 -1.16 -7.16 5.67
C ALA A 49 -2.07 -7.72 6.78
N ALA A 50 -1.59 -7.73 8.03
CA ALA A 50 -2.35 -8.20 9.19
C ALA A 50 -3.58 -7.32 9.50
N ALA A 51 -3.63 -6.10 9.00
CA ALA A 51 -4.80 -5.22 9.07
C ALA A 51 -5.78 -5.44 7.91
N GLY A 52 -5.58 -6.46 7.06
CA GLY A 52 -6.50 -6.84 5.99
C GLY A 52 -6.17 -6.24 4.62
N MET A 53 -5.02 -5.59 4.45
CA MET A 53 -4.59 -5.09 3.14
C MET A 53 -4.02 -6.21 2.26
N GLU A 54 -4.38 -6.24 0.98
CA GLU A 54 -3.72 -7.05 -0.04
C GLU A 54 -2.35 -6.43 -0.40
N VAL A 55 -1.25 -7.09 0.01
CA VAL A 55 0.10 -6.61 -0.28
C VAL A 55 0.57 -7.10 -1.65
N ILE A 56 0.83 -6.15 -2.55
CA ILE A 56 1.42 -6.37 -3.87
C ILE A 56 2.95 -6.44 -3.78
N ALA A 57 3.55 -5.62 -2.92
CA ALA A 57 4.98 -5.56 -2.69
C ALA A 57 5.28 -5.17 -1.24
N ASP A 58 6.27 -5.83 -0.64
CA ASP A 58 6.74 -5.54 0.71
C ASP A 58 8.20 -5.04 0.66
N PRO A 59 8.43 -3.72 0.62
CA PRO A 59 9.78 -3.17 0.66
C PRO A 59 10.39 -3.20 2.08
N THR A 60 9.58 -3.49 3.11
CA THR A 60 9.92 -3.33 4.53
C THR A 60 10.73 -4.49 5.12
N GLY A 61 10.69 -5.66 4.47
CA GLY A 61 11.33 -6.88 4.96
C GLY A 61 12.86 -6.87 4.98
N GLN A 62 13.52 -5.84 4.42
CA GLN A 62 14.98 -5.76 4.34
C GLN A 62 15.48 -4.32 4.52
N ALA A 63 15.32 -3.75 5.72
CA ALA A 63 16.02 -2.53 6.09
C ALA A 63 17.51 -2.87 6.34
N VAL A 64 18.29 -3.03 5.28
CA VAL A 64 19.73 -3.29 5.38
C VAL A 64 20.45 -1.95 5.56
N VAL A 65 21.27 -1.89 6.62
CA VAL A 65 22.00 -0.70 7.05
C VAL A 65 23.28 -0.60 6.21
N GLY A 66 23.25 0.13 5.09
CA GLY A 66 24.44 0.35 4.27
C GLY A 66 24.19 1.04 2.93
N THR A 67 24.95 2.10 2.62
CA THR A 67 24.84 2.90 1.38
C THR A 67 25.09 2.11 0.10
N SER A 68 25.86 1.03 0.14
CA SER A 68 26.14 0.16 -1.03
C SER A 68 25.05 -0.87 -1.31
N GLU A 69 24.31 -1.34 -0.30
CA GLU A 69 23.23 -2.31 -0.49
C GLU A 69 21.95 -1.66 -1.01
N ALA A 70 21.75 -0.36 -0.75
CA ALA A 70 20.62 0.41 -1.27
C ALA A 70 20.57 0.43 -2.81
N LEU A 71 21.71 0.58 -3.48
CA LEU A 71 21.81 0.57 -4.95
C LEU A 71 21.42 -0.80 -5.53
N GLY A 72 21.76 -1.90 -4.82
CA GLY A 72 21.38 -3.25 -5.22
C GLY A 72 19.87 -3.51 -5.22
N ARG A 73 19.10 -2.70 -4.49
CA ARG A 73 17.63 -2.81 -4.40
C ARG A 73 16.88 -2.01 -5.47
N ILE A 74 17.55 -1.17 -6.25
CA ILE A 74 16.90 -0.40 -7.32
C ILE A 74 16.11 -1.28 -8.30
N PRO A 75 16.62 -2.44 -8.78
CA PRO A 75 15.85 -3.30 -9.68
C PRO A 75 14.59 -3.87 -9.03
N GLU A 76 14.66 -4.21 -7.74
CA GLU A 76 13.52 -4.72 -6.95
C GLU A 76 12.46 -3.63 -6.76
N LEU A 77 12.88 -2.44 -6.32
CA LEU A 77 12.00 -1.28 -6.15
C LEU A 77 11.35 -0.88 -7.47
N TYR A 78 12.10 -0.92 -8.57
CA TYR A 78 11.55 -0.67 -9.90
C TYR A 78 10.51 -1.70 -10.31
N ARG A 79 10.72 -3.00 -10.02
CA ARG A 79 9.72 -4.04 -10.26
C ARG A 79 8.46 -3.81 -9.44
N ALA A 80 8.60 -3.48 -8.15
CA ALA A 80 7.49 -3.14 -7.28
C ALA A 80 6.70 -1.94 -7.82
N TYR A 81 7.40 -0.87 -8.20
CA TYR A 81 6.80 0.30 -8.84
C TYR A 81 6.00 -0.07 -10.11
N ARG A 82 6.59 -0.87 -11.00
CA ARG A 82 5.90 -1.31 -12.23
C ARG A 82 4.67 -2.15 -11.94
N ALA A 83 4.72 -3.04 -10.94
CA ALA A 83 3.58 -3.84 -10.51
C ALA A 83 2.46 -2.96 -9.93
N LEU A 84 2.80 -1.99 -9.07
CA LEU A 84 1.83 -1.04 -8.51
C LEU A 84 1.18 -0.20 -9.61
N VAL A 85 1.97 0.34 -10.54
CA VAL A 85 1.43 1.15 -11.66
C VAL A 85 0.51 0.32 -12.56
N ALA A 86 0.87 -0.93 -12.86
CA ALA A 86 -0.01 -1.83 -13.61
C ALA A 86 -1.32 -2.04 -12.85
N ARG A 87 -1.25 -2.40 -11.56
CA ARG A 87 -2.45 -2.66 -10.76
C ARG A 87 -3.31 -1.41 -10.57
N LEU A 88 -2.70 -0.23 -10.42
CA LEU A 88 -3.40 1.04 -10.32
C LEU A 88 -4.21 1.34 -11.58
N ARG A 89 -3.66 1.05 -12.77
CA ARG A 89 -4.34 1.25 -14.06
C ARG A 89 -5.50 0.28 -14.27
N ASP A 90 -5.30 -0.98 -13.87
CA ASP A 90 -6.28 -2.04 -14.06
C ASP A 90 -7.46 -1.90 -13.09
N GLU A 91 -7.19 -1.61 -11.82
CA GLU A 91 -8.24 -1.52 -10.80
C GLU A 91 -8.87 -0.15 -10.65
N ARG A 92 -8.18 0.93 -11.06
CA ARG A 92 -8.65 2.32 -10.93
C ARG A 92 -9.26 2.61 -9.55
N PRO A 93 -8.49 2.49 -8.46
CA PRO A 93 -8.98 2.78 -7.12
C PRO A 93 -9.44 4.24 -7.02
N ARG A 94 -10.33 4.50 -6.08
CA ARG A 94 -10.86 5.85 -5.84
C ARG A 94 -9.80 6.81 -5.28
N ALA A 95 -8.76 6.27 -4.67
CA ALA A 95 -7.64 7.03 -4.14
C ALA A 95 -6.35 6.20 -4.11
N LEU A 96 -5.22 6.90 -4.17
CA LEU A 96 -3.89 6.43 -3.81
C LEU A 96 -3.41 7.25 -2.62
N VAL A 97 -3.01 6.60 -1.53
CA VAL A 97 -2.43 7.25 -0.35
C VAL A 97 -0.97 6.84 -0.24
N VAL A 98 -0.08 7.81 -0.35
CA VAL A 98 1.37 7.62 -0.15
C VAL A 98 1.69 7.96 1.29
N ILE A 99 2.28 7.01 2.01
CA ILE A 99 2.48 7.08 3.46
C ILE A 99 3.96 7.23 3.76
N ASP A 100 4.28 8.18 4.64
CA ASP A 100 5.63 8.43 5.15
C ASP A 100 6.64 8.65 4.03
N PHE A 101 6.36 9.68 3.23
CA PHE A 101 7.25 10.22 2.23
C PHE A 101 7.72 11.58 2.76
N PRO A 102 8.80 11.64 3.57
CA PRO A 102 9.21 12.88 4.24
C PRO A 102 9.66 14.01 3.28
N GLU A 103 9.69 13.76 1.97
CA GLU A 103 10.04 14.75 0.93
C GLU A 103 8.82 15.37 0.21
N PHE A 104 7.60 15.23 0.74
CA PHE A 104 6.40 15.95 0.27
C PHE A 104 5.61 16.59 1.42
#